data_AF-A0AAV4AZF2-F1
#
_entry.id   AF-A0AAV4AZF2-F1
#
_cell.length_a   1.000
_cell.length_b   1.000
_cell.length_c   1.000
_cell.angle_alpha   90.00
_cell.angle_beta   90.00
_cell.angle_gamma   90.00
#
_symmetry.space_group_name_H-M   'P 1'
#
loop_
_entity.id
_entity.type
_entity.pdbx_description
1 polymer ?
#
loop_
_entity_poly.entity_id
_entity_poly.type
_entity_poly.pdbx_seq_one_letter_code
_entity_poly.pdbx_strand_id
1 'polypeptide(L)' 'DAKGVILLDILPQGQCINAARYCSTLDSLKEAIRRKRPGLLRRGVVLQHDNATPHSANLT' A
#
# COMPACT_ATOMS: atom_id res chain seq x y z
N ASP A 1 -9.54 -8.28 -2.32
CA ASP A 1 -9.86 -9.55 -3.02
C ASP A 1 -9.31 -10.71 -2.19
N ALA A 2 -9.49 -11.95 -2.63
CA ALA A 2 -8.94 -13.12 -1.95
C ALA A 2 -8.02 -13.94 -2.87
N LYS A 3 -7.34 -13.30 -3.84
CA LYS A 3 -6.54 -13.98 -4.88
C LYS A 3 -5.04 -14.04 -4.57
N GLY A 4 -4.66 -13.84 -3.31
CA GLY A 4 -3.27 -13.88 -2.84
C GLY A 4 -2.54 -12.53 -2.89
N VAL A 5 -1.25 -12.57 -2.52
CA VAL A 5 -0.39 -11.40 -2.25
C VAL A 5 -0.15 -10.55 -3.50
N ILE A 6 -0.27 -9.23 -3.36
CA ILE A 6 -0.05 -8.25 -4.44
C ILE A 6 1.35 -7.64 -4.37
N LEU A 7 1.77 -7.17 -3.20
CA LEU A 7 3.06 -6.52 -2.97
C LEU A 7 3.60 -6.97 -1.61
N LEU A 8 4.91 -7.19 -1.54
CA LEU A 8 5.67 -7.34 -0.30
C LEU A 8 6.77 -6.29 -0.35
N ASP A 9 6.77 -5.36 0.61
CA ASP A 9 7.79 -4.33 0.77
C ASP A 9 8.51 -4.58 2.09
N ILE A 10 9.80 -4.93 2.03
CA ILE A 10 10.60 -5.31 3.19
C ILE A 10 11.53 -4.15 3.51
N LEU A 11 11.46 -3.67 4.74
CA LEU A 11 12.35 -2.62 5.22
C LEU A 11 13.69 -3.22 5.71
N PRO A 12 14.80 -2.49 5.55
CA PRO A 12 16.06 -2.83 6.20
C PRO A 12 15.90 -2.93 7.71
N GLN A 13 16.75 -3.74 8.34
CA GLN A 13 16.77 -3.87 9.78
C GLN A 13 16.99 -2.51 10.47
N GLY A 14 16.21 -2.25 11.53
CA GLY A 14 16.28 -1.00 12.30
C GLY A 14 15.49 0.17 11.70
N GLN A 15 14.84 0.01 10.54
CA GLN A 15 13.94 1.02 10.01
C GLN A 15 12.48 0.75 10.40
N CYS A 16 11.76 1.83 10.70
CA CYS A 16 10.32 1.82 10.97
C CYS A 16 9.56 2.43 9.79
N ILE A 17 8.32 1.99 9.58
CA ILE A 17 7.42 2.64 8.61
C ILE A 17 7.03 4.01 9.16
N ASN A 18 7.40 5.06 8.44
CA ASN A 18 6.90 6.41 8.66
C ASN A 18 5.88 6.77 7.56
N ALA A 19 5.21 7.92 7.69
CA ALA A 19 4.14 8.33 6.77
C ALA A 19 4.64 8.44 5.31
N ALA A 20 5.83 9.03 5.10
CA ALA A 20 6.42 9.17 3.77
C ALA A 20 6.70 7.80 3.11
N ARG A 21 7.26 6.85 3.88
CA ARG A 21 7.49 5.48 3.40
C ARG A 21 6.18 4.78 3.08
N TYR A 22 5.17 4.91 3.95
CA TYR A 22 3.85 4.32 3.72
C TYR A 22 3.22 4.83 2.43
N CYS A 23 3.25 6.14 2.16
CA CYS A 23 2.77 6.71 0.90
C CYS A 23 3.50 6.13 -0.32
N SER A 24 4.83 6.01 -0.27
CA SER A 24 5.60 5.38 -1.35
C SER A 24 5.24 3.90 -1.57
N THR A 25 4.96 3.15 -0.48
CA THR A 25 4.46 1.78 -0.56
C THR A 25 3.06 1.72 -1.19
N LEU A 26 2.17 2.68 -0.91
CA LEU A 26 0.84 2.78 -1.53
C LEU A 26 0.92 3.08 -3.03
N ASP A 27 1.83 3.95 -3.47
CA ASP A 27 2.07 4.20 -4.89
C ASP A 27 2.56 2.92 -5.61
N SER A 28 3.49 2.22 -4.97
CA SER A 28 3.98 0.92 -5.46
C SER A 28 2.87 -0.13 -5.50
N LEU A 29 1.98 -0.13 -4.50
CA LEU A 29 0.82 -1.03 -4.44
C LEU A 29 -0.16 -0.75 -5.58
N LYS A 30 -0.44 0.52 -5.88
CA LYS A 30 -1.31 0.92 -7.00
C LYS A 30 -0.77 0.38 -8.33
N GLU A 31 0.54 0.48 -8.55
CA GLU A 31 1.19 -0.08 -9.74
C GLU A 31 1.17 -1.62 -9.77
N ALA A 32 1.38 -2.26 -8.62
CA ALA A 32 1.30 -3.71 -8.51
C ALA A 32 -0.13 -4.22 -8.78
N ILE A 33 -1.17 -3.51 -8.30
CA ILE A 33 -2.57 -3.82 -8.60
C ILE A 33 -2.81 -3.71 -10.11
N ARG A 34 -2.34 -2.63 -10.75
CA ARG A 34 -2.49 -2.41 -12.20
C ARG A 34 -1.96 -3.60 -13.01
N ARG A 35 -0.81 -4.16 -12.61
CA ARG A 35 -0.16 -5.30 -13.29
C ARG A 35 -0.79 -6.65 -12.92
N LYS A 36 -0.99 -6.94 -11.63
CA LYS A 36 -1.40 -8.27 -11.12
C LYS A 36 -2.91 -8.48 -11.07
N ARG A 37 -3.70 -7.40 -11.09
CA ARG A 37 -5.18 -7.42 -11.01
C ARG A 37 -5.78 -6.43 -12.03
N PRO A 38 -5.64 -6.69 -13.35
CA PRO A 38 -6.18 -5.81 -14.38
C PRO A 38 -7.67 -5.52 -14.17
N GLY A 39 -8.07 -4.26 -14.33
CA GLY A 39 -9.46 -3.82 -14.17
C GLY A 39 -9.92 -3.60 -12.73
N LEU A 40 -9.15 -4.01 -11.70
CA LEU A 40 -9.53 -3.81 -10.30
C LEU A 40 -9.60 -2.32 -9.93
N LEU A 41 -8.60 -1.53 -10.34
CA LEU A 41 -8.59 -0.07 -10.09
C LEU A 41 -9.79 0.63 -10.73
N ARG A 42 -10.23 0.20 -11.92
CA ARG A 42 -11.39 0.78 -12.61
C ARG A 42 -12.70 0.53 -11.86
N ARG A 43 -12.79 -0.57 -11.10
CA ARG A 43 -13.96 -0.92 -10.28
C ARG A 43 -13.98 -0.17 -8.94
N GLY A 44 -12.91 0.55 -8.60
CA GLY A 44 -12.68 1.08 -7.27
C GLY A 44 -12.07 0.02 -6.34
N VAL A 45 -11.22 0.48 -5.42
CA VAL A 45 -10.56 -0.35 -4.42
C VAL A 45 -10.86 0.24 -3.05
N VAL A 46 -11.36 -0.61 -2.15
CA VAL A 46 -11.41 -0.31 -0.71
C VAL A 46 -10.16 -0.91 -0.09
N LEU A 47 -9.33 -0.07 0.51
CA LEU A 47 -8.14 -0.51 1.24
C LEU A 47 -8.51 -0.70 2.71
N GLN A 48 -8.38 -1.92 3.20
CA GLN A 48 -8.54 -2.23 4.63
C GLN A 48 -7.15 -2.29 5.27
N HIS A 49 -6.90 -1.40 6.22
CA HIS A 49 -5.69 -1.36 7.03
C HIS A 49 -6.02 -0.91 8.46
N ASP A 50 -5.08 -1.05 9.38
CA ASP A 50 -5.20 -0.54 10.75
C ASP A 50 -4.89 0.96 10.81
N ASN A 51 -5.24 1.59 11.94
CA ASN A 51 -5.12 3.03 12.15
C ASN A 51 -3.78 3.44 12.80
N ALA A 52 -2.67 2.77 12.44
CA ALA A 52 -1.35 3.19 12.89
C ALA A 52 -1.07 4.65 12.49
N THR A 53 -0.31 5.39 13.30
CA THR A 53 -0.08 6.82 13.07
C THR A 53 0.46 7.16 11.67
N PRO A 54 1.34 6.37 11.03
CA PRO A 54 1.77 6.65 9.66
C PRO A 54 0.67 6.50 8.61
N HIS A 55 -0.36 5.67 8.88
CA HIS A 55 -1.41 5.35 7.91
C HIS A 55 -2.49 6.44 7.83
N SER A 56 -2.62 7.24 8.89
CA SER A 56 -3.61 8.34 8.99
C SER A 56 -2.96 9.72 9.04
N ALA A 57 -1.64 9.79 8.86
CA ALA A 57 -0.92 11.05 8.80
C ALA A 57 -1.26 11.83 7.52
N ASN A 58 -1.37 13.15 7.65
CA ASN A 58 -1.45 14.05 6.51
C ASN A 58 -0.05 14.59 6.22
N LEU A 59 0.48 14.31 5.02
CA LEU A 59 1.74 14.86 4.56
C LEU A 59 1.46 16.24 3.93
N THR A 60 1.83 17.31 4.64
CA THR A 60 1.84 18.69 4.13
C THR A 60 3.12 19.00 3.38
#